data_AF-A0A1G6B2X8-F1
#
_entry.id   AF-A0A1G6B2X8-F1
#
_cell.length_a   1.000
_cell.length_b   1.000
_cell.length_c   1.000
_cell.angle_alpha   90.00
_cell.angle_beta   90.00
_cell.angle_gamma   90.00
#
_symmetry.space_group_name_H-M   'P 1'
#
loop_
_entity.id
_entity.type
_entity.pdbx_description
1 polymer ?
#
loop_
_entity_poly.entity_id
_entity_poly.type
_entity_poly.pdbx_seq_one_letter_code
_entity_poly.pdbx_strand_id
1 'polypeptide(L)' 'MKYDLVGIDGNAFSVMGYTAKALRREGLEDKIDEMYERAQSGDYNNLLCVCMEYIDMANEKANARGE' A
#
# COMPACT_ATOMS: atom_id res chain seq x y z
N MET A 1 5.30 -13.04 -2.49
CA MET A 1 4.70 -11.74 -2.16
C MET A 1 4.21 -11.80 -0.73
N LYS A 2 4.62 -10.85 0.11
CA LYS A 2 4.33 -10.80 1.55
C LYS A 2 3.03 -10.05 1.85
N TYR A 3 2.67 -9.09 1.00
CA TYR A 3 1.48 -8.25 1.12
C TYR A 3 0.62 -8.35 -0.14
N ASP A 4 -0.70 -8.33 0.03
CA ASP A 4 -1.72 -8.38 -1.04
C ASP A 4 -3.02 -7.71 -0.53
N LEU A 5 -3.80 -7.14 -1.45
CA LEU A 5 -5.12 -6.57 -1.19
C LEU A 5 -6.25 -7.60 -1.28
N VAL A 6 -5.98 -8.81 -1.80
CA VAL A 6 -6.98 -9.89 -1.82
C VAL A 6 -7.38 -10.29 -0.39
N GLY A 7 -8.70 -10.29 -0.14
CA GLY A 7 -9.26 -10.64 1.17
C GLY A 7 -9.27 -9.47 2.18
N ILE A 8 -8.83 -8.28 1.77
CA ILE A 8 -9.01 -7.06 2.55
C ILE A 8 -10.43 -6.53 2.33
N ASP A 9 -11.00 -5.90 3.36
CA ASP A 9 -12.26 -5.18 3.26
C ASP A 9 -12.17 -4.11 2.16
N GLY A 10 -13.12 -4.12 1.23
CA GLY A 10 -13.14 -3.22 0.07
C GLY A 10 -13.38 -1.75 0.42
N ASN A 11 -13.64 -1.40 1.67
CA ASN A 11 -13.71 -0.01 2.08
C ASN A 11 -12.39 0.74 1.79
N ALA A 12 -12.49 1.93 1.21
CA ALA A 12 -11.36 2.78 0.87
C ALA A 12 -10.35 2.97 2.03
N PHE A 13 -10.84 3.21 3.25
CA PHE A 13 -9.98 3.41 4.42
C PHE A 13 -9.31 2.11 4.87
N SER A 14 -9.99 0.97 4.72
CA SER A 14 -9.42 -0.35 5.01
C SER A 14 -8.25 -0.67 4.08
N VAL A 15 -8.42 -0.40 2.78
CA VAL A 15 -7.37 -0.60 1.76
C VAL A 15 -6.17 0.31 2.05
N MET A 16 -6.38 1.63 2.16
CA MET A 16 -5.30 2.58 2.44
C MET A 16 -4.58 2.28 3.76
N GLY A 17 -5.34 1.92 4.80
CA GLY A 17 -4.79 1.57 6.11
C GLY A 17 -3.93 0.29 6.09
N TYR A 18 -4.36 -0.72 5.32
CA TYR A 18 -3.56 -1.92 5.09
C TYR A 18 -2.25 -1.60 4.36
N THR A 19 -2.32 -0.84 3.26
CA THR A 19 -1.13 -0.43 2.49
C THR A 19 -0.16 0.39 3.33
N ALA A 20 -0.66 1.36 4.11
CA ALA A 20 0.17 2.15 5.03
C ALA A 20 0.88 1.25 6.07
N LYS A 21 0.20 0.23 6.58
CA LYS A 21 0.79 -0.73 7.53
C LYS A 21 1.88 -1.59 6.87
N ALA A 22 1.70 -2.01 5.61
CA ALA A 22 2.72 -2.73 4.86
C ALA A 22 3.97 -1.88 4.67
N LEU A 23 3.82 -0.64 4.20
CA LEU A 23 4.92 0.32 4.06
C LEU A 23 5.68 0.53 5.38
N ARG A 24 4.95 0.72 6.49
CA ARG A 24 5.56 0.87 7.83
C ARG A 24 6.43 -0.32 8.24
N ARG A 25 5.96 -1.55 8.01
CA ARG A 25 6.70 -2.78 8.35
C ARG A 25 8.00 -2.94 7.55
N GLU A 26 8.02 -2.38 6.35
CA GLU A 26 9.19 -2.39 5.48
C GLU A 26 10.05 -1.12 5.64
N GLY A 27 9.72 -0.24 6.59
CA GLY A 27 10.47 0.99 6.85
C GLY A 27 10.38 2.00 5.71
N LEU A 28 9.21 2.12 5.07
CA LEU A 28 8.88 3.10 4.02
C LEU A 28 7.87 4.13 4.56
N GLU A 29 8.08 4.60 5.78
CA GLU A 29 7.14 5.52 6.43
C GLU A 29 7.06 6.88 5.71
N ASP A 30 8.15 7.31 5.08
CA ASP A 30 8.23 8.52 4.27
C ASP A 30 7.32 8.51 3.04
N LYS A 31 6.87 7.31 2.62
CA LYS A 31 5.99 7.12 1.46
C LYS A 31 4.51 7.12 1.79
N ILE A 32 4.15 7.11 3.08
CA ILE A 32 2.76 6.98 3.51
C ILE A 32 1.97 8.23 3.16
N ASP A 33 2.51 9.43 3.44
CA ASP A 33 1.81 10.68 3.14
C ASP A 33 1.59 10.86 1.62
N GLU A 34 2.63 10.60 0.83
CA GLU A 34 2.57 10.60 -0.65
C GLU A 34 1.50 9.64 -1.19
N MET A 35 1.41 8.43 -0.61
CA MET A 35 0.41 7.42 -0.97
C MET A 35 -1.01 7.91 -0.66
N TYR A 36 -1.24 8.51 0.50
CA TYR A 36 -2.55 9.04 0.88
C TYR A 36 -3.00 10.18 -0.03
N GLU A 37 -2.10 11.11 -0.37
CA GLU A 37 -2.41 12.21 -1.28
C GLU A 37 -2.79 11.68 -2.67
N ARG A 38 -2.01 10.74 -3.21
CA ARG A 38 -2.28 10.13 -4.53
C ARG A 38 -3.57 9.32 -4.53
N ALA A 39 -3.83 8.53 -3.49
CA ALA A 39 -5.02 7.68 -3.40
C ALA A 39 -6.32 8.50 -3.32
N GLN A 40 -6.28 9.67 -2.66
CA GLN A 40 -7.44 10.57 -2.50
C GLN A 40 -7.67 11.50 -3.69
N SER A 41 -6.73 11.58 -4.65
CA SER A 41 -6.81 12.50 -5.80
C SER A 41 -7.81 12.07 -6.89
N GLY A 42 -8.44 10.89 -6.77
CA GLY A 42 -9.28 10.31 -7.80
C GLY A 42 -10.44 9.48 -7.24
N ASP A 43 -10.93 8.56 -8.06
CA ASP A 43 -12.01 7.65 -7.69
C ASP A 43 -11.49 6.40 -6.96
N TYR A 44 -12.39 5.47 -6.68
CA TYR A 44 -12.03 4.21 -6.02
C TYR A 44 -11.05 3.35 -6.85
N ASN A 45 -11.14 3.37 -8.19
CA ASN A 45 -10.19 2.64 -9.02
C ASN A 45 -8.79 3.26 -8.92
N ASN A 46 -8.70 4.60 -8.92
CA ASN A 46 -7.45 5.30 -8.66
C ASN A 46 -6.85 4.89 -7.30
N LEU A 47 -7.68 4.88 -6.24
CA LEU A 47 -7.25 4.43 -4.92
C LEU A 47 -6.66 3.01 -4.97
N LEU A 48 -7.34 2.07 -5.64
CA LEU A 48 -6.86 0.70 -5.77
C LEU A 48 -5.53 0.61 -6.54
N CYS A 49 -5.42 1.31 -7.68
CA CYS A 49 -4.19 1.33 -8.48
C CYS A 49 -3.01 1.91 -7.68
N VAL A 50 -3.23 3.03 -6.99
CA VAL A 50 -2.21 3.64 -6.12
C VAL A 50 -1.83 2.67 -5.01
N CYS A 51 -2.81 2.09 -4.30
CA CYS A 51 -2.52 1.17 -3.20
C CYS A 51 -1.76 -0.09 -3.66
N MET A 52 -2.06 -0.62 -4.85
CA MET A 52 -1.32 -1.75 -5.44
C MET A 52 0.15 -1.39 -5.73
N GLU A 53 0.42 -0.21 -6.30
CA GLU A 53 1.78 0.26 -6.58
C GLU A 53 2.65 0.30 -5.30
N TYR A 54 2.10 0.81 -4.19
CA TYR A 54 2.83 0.85 -2.91
C TYR A 54 2.94 -0.52 -2.24
N ILE A 55 2.00 -1.44 -2.47
CA ILE A 55 2.12 -2.84 -2.03
C ILE A 55 3.26 -3.54 -2.77
N ASP A 56 3.39 -3.32 -4.06
CA ASP A 56 4.51 -3.86 -4.85
C ASP A 56 5.84 -3.30 -4.34
N MET A 57 5.93 -1.99 -4.09
CA MET A 57 7.12 -1.37 -3.49
C MET A 57 7.48 -1.96 -2.13
N ALA A 58 6.48 -2.22 -1.26
CA ALA A 58 6.71 -2.88 0.02
C ALA A 58 7.20 -4.32 -0.16
N ASN A 59 6.61 -5.06 -1.11
CA ASN A 59 7.04 -6.42 -1.44
C ASN A 59 8.46 -6.48 -2.00
N GLU A 60 8.86 -5.54 -2.87
CA GLU A 60 10.22 -5.43 -3.38
C GLU A 60 11.23 -5.22 -2.25
N LYS A 61 10.90 -4.33 -1.29
CA LYS A 61 11.76 -4.08 -0.13
C LYS A 61 11.82 -5.29 0.80
N ALA A 62 10.70 -5.99 1.02
CA ALA A 62 10.68 -7.23 1.79
C ALA A 62 11.58 -8.31 1.15
N ASN A 63 11.46 -8.51 -0.16
CA ASN A 63 12.28 -9.47 -0.91
C ASN A 63 13.78 -9.12 -0.85
N ALA A 64 14.13 -7.83 -0.93
CA ALA A 64 15.52 -7.37 -0.83
C ALA A 64 16.15 -7.63 0.55
N ARG A 65 15.35 -7.77 1.60
CA ARG A 65 15.83 -8.12 2.96
C ARG A 65 16.04 -9.64 3.16
N GLY A 66 15.70 -10.47 2.17
CA GLY A 66 15.91 -11.92 2.24
C GLY A 66 15.01 -12.65 3.23
N GLU A 67 13.81 -12.11 3.51
CA GLU A 67 12.78 -12.80 4.31
C GLU A 67 12.01 -13.86 3.52
#